data_AF-A0A3C0VH41-F1
#
_entry.id   AF-A0A3C0VH41-F1
#
_cell.length_a   1.000
_cell.length_b   1.000
_cell.length_c   1.000
_cell.angle_alpha   90.00
_cell.angle_beta   90.00
_cell.angle_gamma   90.00
#
_symmetry.space_group_name_H-M   'P 1'
#
loop_
_entity.id
_entity.type
_entity.pdbx_description
1 polymer ?
#
loop_
_entity_poly.entity_id
_entity_poly.type
_entity_poly.pdbx_seq_one_letter_code
_entity_poly.pdbx_strand_id
1 'polypeptide(L)'
;RFNFQQAWTDKYSPKDGAEFPEWVASKELRDPLQESLPVDGVQFSFVKTDAQDRVAGFSTIHATREEAAGKAWECLRARIEGRVLARCALRAPREFVPVRTRLGTAIAERIGGEIDARRTMLAPVTFEDEVEVAGGLGTAYRAAQYVVCSGVLVDDIARAAAENAASELRAEHERHVKEAKTWASLIGGALFLLLIITSVYLFLNAHTKGYYAWPLRIVACSIYLIAVAAYLLYFRRFTGM
;
A
#
# COMPACT_ATOMS: atom_id res chain seq x y z
N ARG A 1 -3.52 24.63 19.75
CA ARG A 1 -4.16 24.16 18.50
C ARG A 1 -5.66 24.33 18.66
N PHE A 2 -6.31 25.11 17.79
CA PHE A 2 -7.75 25.35 17.86
C PHE A 2 -8.49 24.04 17.60
N ASN A 3 -9.22 23.50 18.60
CA ASN A 3 -9.98 22.27 18.43
C ASN A 3 -11.33 22.60 17.79
N PHE A 4 -11.36 22.63 16.46
CA PHE A 4 -12.55 22.99 15.70
C PHE A 4 -13.74 22.04 15.94
N GLN A 5 -13.51 20.78 16.36
CA GLN A 5 -14.59 19.86 16.72
C GLN A 5 -15.41 20.38 17.91
N GLN A 6 -14.79 21.04 18.89
CA GLN A 6 -15.53 21.69 19.99
C GLN A 6 -16.30 22.93 19.51
N ALA A 7 -15.82 23.62 18.47
CA ALA A 7 -16.43 24.85 17.97
C ALA A 7 -17.74 24.65 17.18
N TRP A 8 -18.12 23.40 16.84
CA TRP A 8 -19.33 23.11 16.07
C TRP A 8 -20.62 23.47 16.81
N THR A 9 -20.72 23.19 18.11
CA THR A 9 -21.96 23.43 18.89
C THR A 9 -21.81 24.54 19.93
N ASP A 10 -20.59 24.76 20.43
CA ASP A 10 -20.40 25.60 21.62
C ASP A 10 -20.18 27.08 21.26
N LYS A 11 -19.82 27.37 20.01
CA LYS A 11 -19.36 28.70 19.59
C LYS A 11 -20.18 29.33 18.46
N TYR A 12 -20.86 28.52 17.64
CA TYR A 12 -21.61 28.99 16.48
C TYR A 12 -22.87 28.14 16.26
N SER A 13 -24.05 28.72 16.51
CA SER A 13 -25.34 28.11 16.14
C SER A 13 -25.49 28.00 14.61
N PRO A 14 -26.35 27.12 14.09
CA PRO A 14 -26.63 27.04 12.65
C PRO A 14 -27.21 28.35 12.13
N LYS A 15 -26.96 28.66 10.85
CA LYS A 15 -27.61 29.79 10.20
C LYS A 15 -29.12 29.53 10.08
N ASP A 16 -29.91 30.60 10.02
CA ASP A 16 -31.37 30.59 9.82
C ASP A 16 -32.23 29.99 10.96
N GLY A 17 -31.67 29.86 12.18
CA GLY A 17 -32.44 29.37 13.33
C GLY A 17 -32.82 27.89 13.22
N ALA A 18 -32.24 27.16 12.27
CA ALA A 18 -32.35 25.72 12.18
C ALA A 18 -31.62 25.06 13.36
N GLU A 19 -32.12 23.91 13.81
CA GLU A 19 -31.38 23.05 14.73
C GLU A 19 -30.38 22.21 13.93
N PHE A 20 -29.23 21.92 14.54
CA PHE A 20 -28.32 20.93 13.97
C PHE A 20 -29.08 19.60 13.82
N PRO A 21 -28.86 18.86 12.72
CA PRO A 21 -29.30 17.48 12.66
C PRO A 21 -28.80 16.72 13.89
N GLU A 22 -29.61 15.84 14.44
CA GLU A 22 -29.31 15.10 15.69
C GLU A 22 -27.91 14.48 15.68
N TRP A 23 -27.50 13.92 14.54
CA TRP A 23 -26.19 13.29 14.38
C TRP A 23 -25.01 14.29 14.37
N VAL A 24 -25.21 15.53 13.95
CA VAL A 24 -24.21 16.60 14.01
C VAL A 24 -24.06 17.10 15.44
N ALA A 25 -25.17 17.18 16.19
CA ALA A 25 -25.20 17.53 17.59
C ALA A 25 -24.67 16.40 18.50
N SER A 26 -24.65 15.15 18.02
CA SER A 26 -24.20 13.98 18.77
C SER A 26 -22.74 14.12 19.20
N LYS A 27 -22.53 14.11 20.53
CA LYS A 27 -21.19 14.10 21.12
C LYS A 27 -20.40 12.84 20.73
N GLU A 28 -21.06 11.69 20.62
CA GLU A 28 -20.44 10.42 20.27
C GLU A 28 -19.84 10.45 18.86
N LEU A 29 -20.50 11.09 17.90
CA LEU A 29 -20.00 11.19 16.53
C LEU A 29 -18.92 12.28 16.38
N ARG A 30 -19.08 13.37 17.11
CA ARG A 30 -18.16 14.51 17.08
C ARG A 30 -16.82 14.18 17.73
N ASP A 31 -16.88 13.64 18.94
CA ASP A 31 -15.74 13.26 19.77
C ASP A 31 -15.83 11.76 20.13
N PRO A 32 -15.64 10.87 19.14
CA PRO A 32 -15.77 9.44 19.36
C PRO A 32 -14.67 8.94 20.29
N LEU A 33 -15.02 7.99 21.15
CA LEU A 33 -14.06 7.31 22.00
C LEU A 33 -12.98 6.68 21.13
N GLN A 34 -11.72 6.99 21.42
CA GLN A 34 -10.60 6.31 20.81
C GLN A 34 -10.35 4.99 21.54
N GLU A 35 -10.31 3.90 20.77
CA GLU A 35 -9.89 2.60 21.23
C GLU A 35 -8.49 2.32 20.69
N SER A 36 -7.68 1.62 21.49
CA SER A 36 -6.33 1.23 21.12
C SER A 36 -6.16 -0.27 21.20
N LEU A 37 -5.58 -0.87 20.16
CA LEU A 37 -5.31 -2.30 20.08
C LEU A 37 -3.80 -2.55 19.94
N PRO A 38 -3.17 -3.26 20.88
CA PRO A 38 -1.79 -3.71 20.71
C PRO A 38 -1.72 -4.91 19.76
N VAL A 39 -0.96 -4.79 18.67
CA VAL A 39 -0.65 -5.89 17.76
C VAL A 39 0.86 -5.92 17.51
N ASP A 40 1.53 -7.00 17.89
CA ASP A 40 2.98 -7.22 17.72
C ASP A 40 3.87 -6.04 18.18
N GLY A 41 3.46 -5.41 19.29
CA GLY A 41 4.18 -4.28 19.89
C GLY A 41 3.88 -2.90 19.26
N VAL A 42 2.95 -2.84 18.30
CA VAL A 42 2.43 -1.60 17.71
C VAL A 42 1.05 -1.31 18.28
N GLN A 43 0.81 -0.07 18.71
CA GLN A 43 -0.50 0.38 19.20
C GLN A 43 -1.32 0.96 18.04
N PHE A 44 -2.47 0.37 17.75
CA PHE A 44 -3.42 0.83 16.74
C PHE A 44 -4.55 1.61 17.40
N SER A 45 -4.57 2.93 17.20
CA SER A 45 -5.67 3.77 17.67
C SER A 45 -6.71 3.96 16.56
N PHE A 46 -7.98 3.71 16.88
CA PHE A 46 -9.10 3.89 15.96
C PHE A 46 -10.31 4.44 16.71
N VAL A 47 -11.27 4.99 15.96
CA VAL A 47 -12.49 5.54 16.55
C VAL A 47 -13.54 4.44 16.73
N LYS A 48 -14.14 4.40 17.91
CA LYS A 48 -15.33 3.59 18.16
C LYS A 48 -16.51 4.15 17.35
N THR A 49 -17.35 3.26 16.87
CA THR A 49 -18.63 3.65 16.27
C THR A 49 -19.63 3.98 17.35
N ASP A 50 -20.64 4.77 17.00
CA ASP A 50 -21.83 4.90 17.85
C ASP A 50 -22.67 3.61 17.84
N ALA A 51 -23.79 3.62 18.57
CA ALA A 51 -24.70 2.47 18.65
C ALA A 51 -25.31 2.05 17.29
N GLN A 52 -25.22 2.88 16.26
CA GLN A 52 -25.74 2.64 14.91
C GLN A 52 -24.63 2.36 13.88
N ASP A 53 -23.42 2.05 14.34
CA ASP A 53 -22.24 1.87 13.49
C ASP A 53 -21.88 3.11 12.64
N ARG A 54 -22.30 4.30 13.05
CA ARG A 54 -22.00 5.53 12.32
C ARG A 54 -20.61 6.06 12.66
N VAL A 55 -19.95 6.58 11.64
CA VAL A 55 -18.70 7.34 11.74
C VAL A 55 -18.91 8.66 11.03
N ALA A 56 -18.53 9.76 11.68
CA ALA A 56 -18.62 11.10 11.12
C ALA A 56 -17.24 11.73 10.93
N GLY A 57 -17.11 12.64 9.96
CA GLY A 57 -15.97 13.53 9.78
C GLY A 57 -16.46 14.97 9.73
N PHE A 58 -15.70 15.88 10.33
CA PHE A 58 -16.07 17.29 10.48
C PHE A 58 -14.96 18.15 9.91
N SER A 59 -15.33 19.18 9.16
CA SER A 59 -14.38 20.18 8.70
C SER A 59 -13.73 20.88 9.89
N THR A 60 -12.40 20.96 9.89
CA THR A 60 -11.62 21.55 10.99
C THR A 60 -11.10 22.95 10.67
N ILE A 61 -11.56 23.54 9.55
CA ILE A 61 -11.05 24.79 9.00
C ILE A 61 -12.21 25.71 8.62
N HIS A 62 -11.96 27.03 8.67
CA HIS A 62 -12.79 28.02 7.96
C HIS A 62 -12.32 28.04 6.50
N ALA A 63 -13.20 27.65 5.58
CA ALA A 63 -12.84 27.54 4.17
C ALA A 63 -14.05 27.80 3.27
N THR A 64 -13.83 27.75 1.95
CA THR A 64 -14.94 27.71 0.98
C THR A 64 -15.80 26.47 1.19
N ARG A 65 -17.02 26.46 0.61
CA ARG A 65 -17.94 25.33 0.72
C ARG A 65 -17.31 24.01 0.29
N GLU A 66 -16.63 24.01 -0.87
CA GLU A 66 -15.98 22.83 -1.42
C GLU A 66 -14.82 22.34 -0.54
N GLU A 67 -13.98 23.25 -0.04
CA GLU A 67 -12.87 22.91 0.84
C GLU A 67 -13.34 22.37 2.20
N ALA A 68 -14.42 22.92 2.75
CA ALA A 68 -15.02 22.43 3.98
C ALA A 68 -15.56 21.00 3.80
N ALA A 69 -16.30 20.74 2.70
CA ALA A 69 -16.80 19.41 2.36
C ALA A 69 -15.66 18.42 2.10
N GLY A 70 -14.60 18.85 1.41
CA GLY A 70 -13.38 18.07 1.20
C GLY A 70 -12.71 17.70 2.51
N LYS A 71 -12.58 18.65 3.44
CA LYS A 71 -11.99 18.39 4.77
C LYS A 71 -12.83 17.44 5.61
N ALA A 72 -14.16 17.59 5.58
CA ALA A 72 -15.07 16.67 6.25
C ALA A 72 -14.90 15.24 5.73
N TRP A 73 -14.79 15.08 4.40
CA TRP A 73 -14.50 13.79 3.77
C TRP A 73 -13.14 13.23 4.21
N GLU A 74 -12.07 14.01 4.18
CA GLU A 74 -10.74 13.55 4.61
C GLU A 74 -10.75 13.05 6.06
N CYS A 75 -11.41 13.79 6.96
CA CYS A 75 -11.55 13.37 8.36
C CYS A 75 -12.39 12.11 8.51
N LEU A 76 -13.47 11.97 7.73
CA LEU A 76 -14.30 10.78 7.70
C LEU A 76 -13.51 9.58 7.17
N ARG A 77 -12.81 9.75 6.04
CA ARG A 77 -11.98 8.74 5.41
C ARG A 77 -10.92 8.22 6.37
N ALA A 78 -10.16 9.11 7.02
CA ALA A 78 -9.14 8.73 7.99
C ALA A 78 -9.71 7.92 9.18
N ARG A 79 -10.92 8.24 9.64
CA ARG A 79 -11.60 7.48 10.68
C ARG A 79 -12.03 6.08 10.20
N ILE A 80 -12.51 5.95 8.97
CA ILE A 80 -12.82 4.65 8.34
C ILE A 80 -11.54 3.85 8.14
N GLU A 81 -10.48 4.45 7.60
CA GLU A 81 -9.15 3.84 7.42
C GLU A 81 -8.65 3.24 8.72
N GLY A 82 -8.68 4.00 9.82
CA GLY A 82 -8.27 3.50 11.14
C GLY A 82 -9.03 2.25 11.58
N ARG A 83 -10.34 2.17 11.30
CA ARG A 83 -11.16 0.98 11.61
C ARG A 83 -10.80 -0.21 10.73
N VAL A 84 -10.62 0.01 9.42
CA VAL A 84 -10.22 -1.06 8.50
C VAL A 84 -8.83 -1.59 8.88
N LEU A 85 -7.89 -0.72 9.21
CA LEU A 85 -6.55 -1.09 9.69
C LEU A 85 -6.62 -1.92 10.97
N ALA A 86 -7.40 -1.48 11.97
CA ALA A 86 -7.58 -2.24 13.21
C ALA A 86 -8.19 -3.62 12.94
N ARG A 87 -9.14 -3.70 12.00
CA ARG A 87 -9.78 -4.96 11.61
C ARG A 87 -8.82 -5.91 10.89
N CYS A 88 -7.97 -5.41 10.00
CA CYS A 88 -6.90 -6.19 9.37
C CYS A 88 -5.93 -6.74 10.42
N ALA A 89 -5.53 -5.92 11.38
CA ALA A 89 -4.60 -6.30 12.45
C ALA A 89 -5.16 -7.40 13.37
N LEU A 90 -6.47 -7.39 13.64
CA LEU A 90 -7.13 -8.45 14.42
C LEU A 90 -7.20 -9.80 13.69
N ARG A 91 -7.29 -9.81 12.35
CA ARG A 91 -7.51 -11.04 11.57
C ARG A 91 -6.22 -11.79 11.27
N ALA A 92 -5.14 -11.06 10.96
CA ALA A 92 -3.88 -11.64 10.53
C ALA A 92 -2.68 -10.93 11.18
N PRO A 93 -2.57 -10.93 12.52
CA PRO A 93 -1.61 -10.10 13.25
C PRO A 93 -0.16 -10.32 12.79
N ARG A 94 0.23 -11.58 12.52
CA ARG A 94 1.59 -11.94 12.09
C ARG A 94 1.96 -11.44 10.69
N GLU A 95 0.97 -11.31 9.82
CA GLU A 95 1.17 -10.94 8.40
C GLU A 95 0.93 -9.44 8.18
N PHE A 96 0.04 -8.88 9.00
CA PHE A 96 -0.42 -7.49 8.93
C PHE A 96 0.15 -6.67 10.09
N VAL A 97 1.33 -6.12 9.86
CA VAL A 97 1.85 -4.98 10.62
C VAL A 97 2.19 -3.89 9.59
N PRO A 98 1.37 -2.82 9.46
CA PRO A 98 1.45 -1.82 8.40
C PRO A 98 2.83 -1.15 8.20
N VAL A 99 3.75 -1.32 9.15
CA VAL A 99 5.10 -0.73 9.14
C VAL A 99 6.22 -1.76 8.96
N ARG A 100 5.97 -3.06 9.18
CA ARG A 100 7.04 -4.08 9.26
C ARG A 100 7.08 -5.09 8.11
N THR A 101 5.94 -5.34 7.46
CA THR A 101 5.87 -6.29 6.34
C THR A 101 5.54 -5.56 5.04
N ARG A 102 6.15 -5.97 3.91
CA ARG A 102 5.81 -5.42 2.59
C ARG A 102 4.32 -5.53 2.28
N LEU A 103 3.72 -6.68 2.66
CA LEU A 103 2.28 -6.90 2.52
C LEU A 103 1.47 -5.95 3.40
N GLY A 104 1.85 -5.76 4.67
CA GLY A 104 1.17 -4.84 5.57
C GLY A 104 1.20 -3.39 5.07
N THR A 105 2.36 -2.92 4.58
CA THR A 105 2.49 -1.57 4.01
C THR A 105 1.65 -1.42 2.74
N ALA A 106 1.71 -2.38 1.81
CA ALA A 106 0.91 -2.35 0.59
C ALA A 106 -0.60 -2.36 0.89
N ILE A 107 -1.06 -3.15 1.85
CA ILE A 107 -2.48 -3.14 2.26
C ILE A 107 -2.86 -1.78 2.84
N ALA A 108 -2.04 -1.20 3.74
CA ALA A 108 -2.33 0.10 4.34
C ALA A 108 -2.46 1.22 3.30
N GLU A 109 -1.59 1.22 2.28
CA GLU A 109 -1.64 2.17 1.16
C GLU A 109 -2.91 1.99 0.31
N ARG A 110 -3.43 0.76 0.18
CA ARG A 110 -4.60 0.46 -0.66
C ARG A 110 -5.93 0.77 0.00
N ILE A 111 -6.02 0.71 1.34
CA ILE A 111 -7.29 0.94 2.05
C ILE A 111 -7.91 2.30 1.69
N GLY A 112 -7.12 3.38 1.65
CA GLY A 112 -7.63 4.71 1.29
C GLY A 112 -8.23 4.74 -0.11
N GLY A 113 -7.56 4.10 -1.08
CA GLY A 113 -8.06 3.97 -2.45
C GLY A 113 -9.35 3.14 -2.55
N GLU A 114 -9.46 2.06 -1.77
CA GLU A 114 -10.68 1.24 -1.70
C GLU A 114 -11.86 1.99 -1.08
N ILE A 115 -11.61 2.88 -0.11
CA ILE A 115 -12.64 3.75 0.48
C ILE A 115 -13.09 4.80 -0.53
N ASP A 116 -12.14 5.46 -1.21
CA ASP A 116 -12.44 6.49 -2.22
C ASP A 116 -13.20 5.87 -3.42
N ALA A 117 -12.82 4.68 -3.88
CA ALA A 117 -13.51 3.95 -4.95
C ALA A 117 -14.96 3.56 -4.57
N ARG A 118 -15.24 3.37 -3.27
CA ARG A 118 -16.58 3.03 -2.76
C ARG A 118 -17.35 4.23 -2.23
N ARG A 119 -16.84 5.46 -2.39
CA ARG A 119 -17.48 6.68 -1.87
C ARG A 119 -18.96 6.78 -2.24
N THR A 120 -19.33 6.42 -3.47
CA THR A 120 -20.73 6.43 -3.92
C THR A 120 -21.58 5.37 -3.20
N MET A 121 -21.03 4.18 -2.96
CA MET A 121 -21.71 3.09 -2.24
C MET A 121 -21.85 3.39 -0.75
N LEU A 122 -20.87 4.09 -0.17
CA LEU A 122 -20.91 4.57 1.21
C LEU A 122 -22.03 5.59 1.45
N ALA A 123 -22.49 6.26 0.38
CA ALA A 123 -23.57 7.24 0.40
C ALA A 123 -23.45 8.23 1.57
N PRO A 124 -22.34 9.00 1.67
CA PRO A 124 -22.10 9.89 2.79
C PRO A 124 -23.21 10.94 2.90
N VAL A 125 -23.88 10.96 4.05
CA VAL A 125 -24.86 12.00 4.36
C VAL A 125 -24.08 13.25 4.73
N THR A 126 -24.35 14.34 4.01
CA THR A 126 -23.61 15.58 4.12
C THR A 126 -24.50 16.65 4.75
N PHE A 127 -23.93 17.39 5.71
CA PHE A 127 -24.49 18.61 6.26
C PHE A 127 -23.49 19.74 5.98
N GLU A 128 -23.98 20.85 5.44
CA GLU A 128 -23.21 22.05 5.15
C GLU A 128 -23.91 23.24 5.79
N ASP A 129 -23.12 24.13 6.37
CA ASP A 129 -23.63 25.33 7.00
C ASP A 129 -22.68 26.50 6.78
N GLU A 130 -23.26 27.69 6.72
CA GLU A 130 -22.58 28.94 6.49
C GLU A 130 -22.44 29.70 7.83
N VAL A 131 -21.23 30.06 8.20
CA VAL A 131 -20.92 30.72 9.47
C VAL A 131 -20.34 32.10 9.20
N GLU A 132 -20.96 33.14 9.76
CA GLU A 132 -20.37 34.48 9.78
C GLU A 132 -19.21 34.51 10.78
N VAL A 133 -18.03 34.92 10.31
CA VAL A 133 -16.85 35.03 11.16
C VAL A 133 -16.94 36.33 11.96
N ALA A 134 -16.88 36.19 13.29
CA ALA A 134 -16.93 37.31 14.22
C ALA A 134 -15.88 38.39 13.86
N GLY A 135 -16.29 39.65 13.92
CA GLY A 135 -15.44 40.80 13.56
C GLY A 135 -15.54 41.22 12.08
N GLY A 136 -16.52 40.73 11.32
CA GLY A 136 -16.77 41.19 9.95
C GLY A 136 -15.75 40.68 8.93
N LEU A 137 -15.03 39.60 9.26
CA LEU A 137 -13.99 39.00 8.42
C LEU A 137 -14.54 38.16 7.25
N GLY A 138 -15.86 38.17 7.06
CA GLY A 138 -16.56 37.50 5.97
C GLY A 138 -17.23 36.19 6.39
N THR A 139 -17.57 35.41 5.37
CA THR A 139 -18.31 34.16 5.48
C THR A 139 -17.37 32.97 5.41
N ALA A 140 -17.55 31.99 6.30
CA ALA A 140 -16.89 30.70 6.25
C ALA A 140 -17.91 29.58 6.12
N TYR A 141 -17.50 28.45 5.53
CA TYR A 141 -18.34 27.25 5.48
C TYR A 141 -17.82 26.19 6.45
N ARG A 142 -18.74 25.41 6.99
CA ARG A 142 -18.47 24.19 7.74
C ARG A 142 -19.25 23.04 7.13
N ALA A 143 -18.64 21.87 7.11
CA ALA A 143 -19.28 20.66 6.59
C ALA A 143 -19.04 19.48 7.53
N ALA A 144 -20.06 18.64 7.68
CA ALA A 144 -19.98 17.38 8.37
C ALA A 144 -20.48 16.29 7.41
N GLN A 145 -19.84 15.13 7.45
CA GLN A 145 -20.24 13.97 6.69
C GLN A 145 -20.28 12.76 7.61
N TYR A 146 -21.27 11.89 7.47
CA TYR A 146 -21.25 10.59 8.14
C TYR A 146 -21.64 9.47 7.20
N VAL A 147 -21.18 8.27 7.53
CA VAL A 147 -21.58 7.01 6.88
C VAL A 147 -21.91 5.98 7.94
N VAL A 148 -22.76 5.02 7.58
CA VAL A 148 -22.95 3.79 8.35
C VAL A 148 -21.83 2.83 8.00
N CYS A 149 -20.89 2.65 8.93
CA CYS A 149 -19.68 1.86 8.75
C CYS A 149 -19.85 0.49 9.41
N SER A 150 -20.74 -0.33 8.84
CA SER A 150 -21.04 -1.67 9.35
C SER A 150 -19.79 -2.57 9.33
N GLY A 151 -19.74 -3.55 10.24
CA GLY A 151 -18.65 -4.52 10.27
C GLY A 151 -18.45 -5.26 8.94
N VAL A 152 -19.53 -5.52 8.19
CA VAL A 152 -19.49 -6.17 6.87
C VAL A 152 -18.75 -5.30 5.86
N LEU A 153 -19.09 -4.02 5.78
CA LEU A 153 -18.46 -3.07 4.88
C LEU A 153 -16.97 -2.91 5.18
N VAL A 154 -16.61 -2.77 6.46
CA VAL A 154 -15.21 -2.71 6.90
C VAL A 154 -14.46 -3.99 6.49
N ASP A 155 -15.11 -5.14 6.65
CA ASP A 155 -14.55 -6.44 6.30
C ASP A 155 -14.36 -6.63 4.79
N ASP A 156 -15.24 -6.07 3.97
CA ASP A 156 -15.15 -6.11 2.51
C ASP A 156 -14.06 -5.17 1.97
N ILE A 157 -13.92 -3.97 2.55
CA ILE A 157 -12.81 -3.04 2.23
C ILE A 157 -11.47 -3.68 2.59
N ALA A 158 -11.38 -4.26 3.80
CA ALA A 158 -10.19 -4.97 4.25
C ALA A 158 -9.80 -6.11 3.30
N ARG A 159 -10.79 -6.92 2.87
CA ARG A 159 -10.59 -8.03 1.95
C ARG A 159 -10.09 -7.56 0.59
N ALA A 160 -10.75 -6.57 0.00
CA ALA A 160 -10.37 -6.02 -1.30
C ALA A 160 -8.95 -5.44 -1.29
N ALA A 161 -8.61 -4.67 -0.25
CA ALA A 161 -7.25 -4.14 -0.08
C ALA A 161 -6.20 -5.26 0.03
N ALA A 162 -6.50 -6.33 0.77
CA ALA A 162 -5.63 -7.49 0.92
C ALA A 162 -5.42 -8.26 -0.39
N GLU A 163 -6.49 -8.52 -1.14
CA GLU A 163 -6.44 -9.22 -2.43
C GLU A 163 -5.65 -8.42 -3.47
N ASN A 164 -5.90 -7.11 -3.56
CA ASN A 164 -5.18 -6.22 -4.47
C ASN A 164 -3.69 -6.17 -4.12
N ALA A 165 -3.33 -5.93 -2.85
CA ALA A 165 -1.94 -5.91 -2.40
C ALA A 165 -1.23 -7.25 -2.65
N ALA A 166 -1.89 -8.38 -2.38
CA ALA A 166 -1.32 -9.70 -2.62
C ALA A 166 -1.10 -9.96 -4.12
N SER A 167 -2.02 -9.54 -4.98
CA SER A 167 -1.91 -9.70 -6.43
C SER A 167 -0.75 -8.89 -7.01
N GLU A 168 -0.57 -7.64 -6.55
CA GLU A 168 0.51 -6.76 -7.00
C GLU A 168 1.88 -7.26 -6.56
N LEU A 169 2.02 -7.71 -5.31
CA LEU A 169 3.27 -8.29 -4.81
C LEU A 169 3.65 -9.59 -5.54
N ARG A 170 2.66 -10.41 -5.90
CA ARG A 170 2.89 -11.59 -6.76
C ARG A 170 3.34 -11.17 -8.15
N ALA A 171 2.69 -10.19 -8.76
CA ALA A 171 3.07 -9.68 -10.07
C ALA A 171 4.47 -9.05 -10.08
N GLU A 172 4.84 -8.32 -9.03
CA GLU A 172 6.19 -7.79 -8.83
C GLU A 172 7.23 -8.92 -8.70
N HIS A 173 6.92 -9.94 -7.89
CA HIS A 173 7.79 -11.11 -7.74
C HIS A 173 7.98 -11.84 -9.08
N GLU A 174 6.91 -12.05 -9.84
CA GLU A 174 6.98 -12.67 -11.17
C GLU A 174 7.82 -11.85 -12.15
N ARG A 175 7.73 -10.51 -12.12
CA ARG A 175 8.58 -9.63 -12.93
C ARG A 175 10.05 -9.81 -12.58
N HIS A 176 10.40 -9.79 -11.29
CA HIS A 176 11.78 -10.02 -10.85
C HIS A 176 12.30 -11.40 -11.22
N VAL A 177 11.48 -12.45 -11.13
CA VAL A 177 11.87 -13.79 -11.57
C VAL A 177 12.08 -13.84 -13.09
N LYS A 178 11.23 -13.19 -13.88
CA LYS A 178 11.39 -13.10 -15.35
C LYS A 178 12.63 -12.30 -15.75
N GLU A 179 12.91 -11.20 -15.07
CA GLU A 179 14.13 -10.40 -15.27
C GLU A 179 15.36 -11.23 -14.93
N ALA A 180 15.38 -11.90 -13.77
CA ALA A 180 16.49 -12.76 -13.36
C ALA A 180 16.74 -13.90 -14.36
N LYS A 181 15.68 -14.53 -14.88
CA LYS A 181 15.79 -15.56 -15.93
C LYS A 181 16.36 -14.99 -17.24
N THR A 182 15.91 -13.80 -17.65
CA THR A 182 16.43 -13.11 -18.84
C THR A 182 17.91 -12.80 -18.69
N TRP A 183 18.31 -12.24 -17.55
CA TRP A 183 19.71 -11.95 -17.25
C TRP A 183 20.58 -13.21 -17.18
N ALA A 184 20.08 -14.27 -16.54
CA ALA A 184 20.77 -15.56 -16.50
C ALA A 184 20.97 -16.14 -17.91
N SER A 185 19.97 -16.02 -18.79
CA SER A 185 20.08 -16.46 -20.19
C SER A 185 21.09 -15.63 -20.99
N LEU A 186 21.12 -14.30 -20.80
CA LEU A 186 22.08 -13.42 -21.47
C LEU A 186 23.51 -13.72 -21.05
N ILE A 187 23.76 -13.84 -19.74
CA ILE A 187 25.07 -14.20 -19.20
C ILE A 187 25.48 -15.59 -19.66
N GLY A 188 24.54 -16.55 -19.64
CA GLY A 188 24.78 -17.90 -20.13
C GLY A 188 25.17 -17.93 -21.61
N GLY A 189 24.45 -17.19 -22.46
CA GLY A 189 24.77 -17.06 -23.88
C GLY A 189 26.13 -16.40 -24.13
N ALA A 190 26.47 -15.34 -23.40
CA ALA A 190 27.75 -14.65 -23.52
C ALA A 190 28.92 -15.57 -23.12
N LEU A 191 28.79 -16.32 -22.02
CA LEU A 191 29.79 -17.29 -21.58
C LEU A 191 29.95 -18.44 -22.58
N PHE A 192 28.85 -18.94 -23.13
CA PHE A 192 28.88 -19.98 -24.16
C PHE A 192 29.60 -19.51 -25.43
N LEU A 193 29.35 -18.27 -25.86
CA LEU A 193 30.05 -17.70 -27.01
C LEU A 193 31.55 -17.51 -26.74
N LEU A 194 31.94 -17.01 -25.57
CA LEU A 194 33.34 -16.86 -25.17
C LEU A 194 34.07 -18.22 -25.19
N LEU A 195 33.39 -19.27 -24.76
CA LEU A 195 33.87 -20.64 -24.73
C LEU A 195 34.10 -21.18 -26.16
N ILE A 196 33.20 -20.88 -27.11
CA ILE A 196 33.40 -21.18 -28.54
C ILE A 196 34.60 -20.41 -29.12
N ILE A 197 34.69 -19.09 -28.89
CA ILE A 197 35.78 -18.25 -29.40
C ILE A 197 37.13 -18.77 -28.88
N THR A 198 37.20 -19.09 -27.59
CA THR A 198 38.39 -19.64 -26.95
C THR A 198 38.79 -20.98 -27.56
N SER A 199 37.82 -21.87 -27.83
CA SER A 199 38.08 -23.13 -28.53
C SER A 199 38.64 -22.93 -29.93
N VAL A 200 38.01 -22.06 -30.72
CA VAL A 200 38.44 -21.75 -32.09
C VAL A 200 39.86 -21.16 -32.08
N TYR A 201 40.14 -20.23 -31.16
CA TYR A 201 41.48 -19.66 -30.99
C TYR A 201 42.53 -20.73 -30.64
N LEU A 202 42.24 -21.61 -29.69
CA LEU A 202 43.15 -22.71 -29.31
C LEU A 202 43.42 -23.65 -30.49
N PHE A 203 42.39 -23.96 -31.29
CA PHE A 203 42.52 -24.82 -32.47
C PHE A 203 43.33 -24.16 -33.59
N LEU A 204 43.06 -22.89 -33.90
CA LEU A 204 43.81 -22.11 -34.90
C LEU A 204 45.27 -21.92 -34.50
N ASN A 205 45.53 -21.59 -33.24
CA ASN A 205 46.88 -21.45 -32.69
C ASN A 205 47.61 -22.80 -32.62
N ALA A 206 46.87 -23.92 -32.58
CA ALA A 206 47.46 -25.25 -32.65
C ALA A 206 48.01 -25.59 -34.05
N HIS A 207 47.40 -25.05 -35.11
CA HIS A 207 47.82 -25.33 -36.48
C HIS A 207 49.08 -24.53 -36.90
N THR A 208 49.36 -23.40 -36.25
CA THR A 208 50.39 -22.43 -36.72
C THR A 208 51.73 -22.50 -36.00
N LYS A 209 51.87 -23.23 -34.88
CA LYS A 209 53.16 -23.35 -34.15
C LYS A 209 53.57 -24.81 -33.92
N GLY A 210 54.83 -25.12 -34.26
CA GLY A 210 55.40 -26.45 -34.43
C GLY A 210 55.41 -27.39 -33.20
N TYR A 211 55.84 -28.63 -33.49
CA TYR A 211 55.74 -29.89 -32.73
C TYR A 211 55.89 -29.90 -31.19
N TYR A 212 56.49 -28.88 -30.56
CA TYR A 212 56.78 -28.87 -29.12
C TYR A 212 55.61 -28.45 -28.21
N ALA A 213 54.49 -27.98 -28.76
CA ALA A 213 53.33 -27.52 -27.97
C ALA A 213 52.25 -28.59 -27.69
N TRP A 214 52.43 -29.82 -28.16
CA TRP A 214 51.41 -30.88 -28.10
C TRP A 214 50.95 -31.28 -26.67
N PRO A 215 51.85 -31.48 -25.69
CA PRO A 215 51.44 -31.83 -24.33
C PRO A 215 50.63 -30.71 -23.67
N LEU A 216 51.02 -29.46 -23.88
CA LEU A 216 50.34 -28.28 -23.35
C LEU A 216 48.92 -28.14 -23.91
N ARG A 217 48.71 -28.55 -25.18
CA ARG A 217 47.39 -28.56 -25.83
C ARG A 217 46.45 -29.61 -25.27
N ILE A 218 46.96 -30.80 -24.95
CA ILE A 218 46.16 -31.87 -24.32
C ILE A 218 45.71 -31.41 -22.92
N VAL A 219 46.61 -30.81 -22.15
CA VAL A 219 46.28 -30.26 -20.83
C VAL A 219 45.25 -29.13 -20.94
N ALA A 220 45.43 -28.19 -21.89
CA ALA A 220 44.47 -27.12 -22.12
C ALA A 220 43.08 -27.65 -22.58
N CYS A 221 43.03 -28.62 -23.49
CA CYS A 221 41.78 -29.29 -23.87
C CYS A 221 41.12 -30.02 -22.70
N SER A 222 41.91 -30.67 -21.85
CA SER A 222 41.39 -31.39 -20.68
C SER A 222 40.79 -30.43 -19.66
N ILE A 223 41.51 -29.33 -19.34
CA ILE A 223 41.01 -28.28 -18.45
C ILE A 223 39.75 -27.63 -19.05
N TYR A 224 39.73 -27.40 -20.37
CA TYR A 224 38.58 -26.85 -21.07
C TYR A 224 37.35 -27.77 -20.99
N LEU A 225 37.52 -29.08 -21.26
CA LEU A 225 36.43 -30.05 -21.16
C LEU A 225 35.92 -30.19 -19.73
N ILE A 226 36.80 -30.13 -18.73
CA ILE A 226 36.43 -30.12 -17.31
C ILE A 226 35.62 -28.84 -16.99
N ALA A 227 36.05 -27.68 -17.50
CA ALA A 227 35.32 -26.42 -17.32
C ALA A 227 33.94 -26.44 -17.99
N VAL A 228 33.84 -26.99 -19.21
CA VAL A 228 32.57 -27.18 -19.93
C VAL A 228 31.65 -28.13 -19.14
N ALA A 229 32.16 -29.28 -18.68
CA ALA A 229 31.39 -30.25 -17.93
C ALA A 229 30.92 -29.67 -16.58
N ALA A 230 31.79 -28.96 -15.87
CA ALA A 230 31.44 -28.26 -14.63
C ALA A 230 30.39 -27.17 -14.87
N TYR A 231 30.52 -26.41 -15.96
CA TYR A 231 29.54 -25.40 -16.36
C TYR A 231 28.16 -26.03 -16.68
N LEU A 232 28.13 -27.11 -17.47
CA LEU A 232 26.88 -27.82 -17.80
C LEU A 232 26.22 -28.43 -16.57
N LEU A 233 27.00 -29.00 -15.63
CA LEU A 233 26.48 -29.53 -14.38
C LEU A 233 25.93 -28.43 -13.46
N TYR A 234 26.63 -27.30 -13.35
CA TYR A 234 26.18 -26.15 -12.58
C TYR A 234 24.90 -25.56 -13.18
N PHE A 235 24.85 -25.40 -14.51
CA PHE A 235 23.71 -24.88 -15.24
C PHE A 235 22.48 -25.80 -15.12
N ARG A 236 22.67 -27.13 -15.22
CA ARG A 236 21.60 -28.11 -15.01
C ARG A 236 21.01 -28.00 -13.59
N ARG A 237 21.87 -27.90 -12.57
CA ARG A 237 21.44 -27.75 -11.18
C ARG A 237 20.66 -26.46 -10.93
N PHE A 238 20.99 -25.38 -11.65
CA PHE A 238 20.33 -24.08 -11.50
C PHE A 238 19.01 -23.97 -12.28
N THR A 239 18.88 -24.70 -13.38
CA THR A 239 17.69 -24.67 -14.26
C THR A 239 16.65 -25.74 -13.94
N GLY A 240 16.96 -26.71 -13.07
CA GLY A 240 15.99 -27.69 -12.57
C GLY A 240 15.52 -28.73 -13.60
N MET A 241 16.28 -28.92 -14.70
CA MET A 241 16.08 -30.00 -15.68
C MET A 241 16.80 -31.30 -15.29
#